data_AF-A0A259E0K1-F1
#
_entry.id   AF-A0A259E0K1-F1
#
_cell.length_a   1.000
_cell.length_b   1.000
_cell.length_c   1.000
_cell.angle_alpha   90.00
_cell.angle_beta   90.00
_cell.angle_gamma   90.00
#
_symmetry.space_group_name_H-M   'P 1'
#
loop_
_entity.id
_entity.type
_entity.pdbx_description
1 polymer ?
#
loop_
_entity_poly.entity_id
_entity_poly.type
_entity_poly.pdbx_seq_one_letter_code
_entity_poly.pdbx_strand_id
1 'polypeptide(L)'
;MFKIYGMELKNCAPRKGWAKLVESVYSVLRHVDNDPVFNGAQRSGPTDAPNPDPKPVDMSLFRAFIGQEIARFNANRDTRAMGIKKGENRDEAFERISKGRIYRPVTPLIHRSVRAYFKLVLVSQVGQVRFDGGTWGDETTQTGMLRHAGKQVLVGFDPQNYSAPAMVYGWEDPKWKGKLLFDALPNVEKARHNDETSRRRAITEDRRTKAGTAKYVPTDLAERVEGWRAEVMANAGQAPLPVKPIVVQLDLRGPLSPAPALHQPNEPSQAAKLLALIRAEQNDPNRAASGGNR
;
A
#
# COMPACT_ATOMS: atom_id res chain seq x y z
N MET A 1 5.03 11.11 -0.25
CA MET A 1 5.34 10.61 -1.62
C MET A 1 5.66 11.76 -2.59
N PHE A 2 4.79 12.75 -2.79
CA PHE A 2 4.99 13.83 -3.78
C PHE A 2 6.28 14.67 -3.67
N LYS A 3 6.78 14.91 -2.44
CA LYS A 3 8.06 15.61 -2.22
C LYS A 3 9.27 14.93 -2.90
N ILE A 4 9.24 13.60 -3.05
CA ILE A 4 10.31 12.82 -3.68
C ILE A 4 10.42 13.15 -5.18
N TYR A 5 9.31 13.57 -5.79
CA TYR A 5 9.27 14.00 -7.20
C TYR A 5 9.52 15.50 -7.37
N GLY A 6 9.98 16.19 -6.32
CA GLY A 6 10.17 17.64 -6.35
C GLY A 6 8.86 18.44 -6.35
N MET A 7 7.73 17.81 -5.99
CA MET A 7 6.45 18.50 -5.89
C MET A 7 6.24 19.05 -4.49
N GLU A 8 6.00 20.36 -4.40
CA GLU A 8 5.66 21.04 -3.15
C GLU A 8 4.15 20.99 -2.90
N LEU A 9 3.73 20.30 -1.84
CA LEU A 9 2.34 20.29 -1.41
C LEU A 9 2.03 21.57 -0.63
N LYS A 10 1.32 22.50 -1.27
CA LYS A 10 0.81 23.71 -0.62
C LYS A 10 -0.62 23.48 -0.17
N ASN A 11 -0.81 23.22 1.12
CA ASN A 11 -2.13 23.29 1.74
C ASN A 11 -2.28 24.67 2.37
N CYS A 12 -2.81 25.63 1.60
CA CYS A 12 -3.05 26.95 2.15
C CYS A 12 -4.31 26.95 3.02
N ALA A 13 -4.28 27.71 4.11
CA ALA A 13 -5.47 27.96 4.94
C ALA A 13 -6.65 28.41 4.05
N PRO A 14 -7.91 28.11 4.44
CA PRO A 14 -9.12 28.22 3.61
C PRO A 14 -9.40 29.59 2.93
N ARG A 15 -8.60 30.63 3.20
CA ARG A 15 -8.73 31.98 2.65
C ARG A 15 -7.71 32.36 1.57
N LYS A 16 -6.74 31.50 1.20
CA LYS A 16 -5.87 31.74 0.04
C LYS A 16 -6.44 31.04 -1.21
N GLY A 17 -7.60 31.52 -1.67
CA GLY A 17 -8.50 30.84 -2.60
C GLY A 17 -8.19 30.98 -4.09
N TRP A 18 -6.95 30.77 -4.53
CA TRP A 18 -6.59 30.97 -5.95
C TRP A 18 -6.28 29.67 -6.71
N ALA A 19 -6.25 28.52 -6.03
CA ALA A 19 -6.03 27.22 -6.68
C ALA A 19 -7.24 26.76 -7.51
N LYS A 20 -8.45 27.17 -7.10
CA LYS A 20 -9.68 27.02 -7.88
C LYS A 20 -9.98 28.36 -8.53
N LEU A 21 -10.41 28.35 -9.78
CA LEU A 21 -10.95 29.55 -10.39
C LEU A 21 -12.18 30.02 -9.59
N VAL A 22 -12.38 31.33 -9.51
CA VAL A 22 -13.55 31.94 -8.86
C VAL A 22 -14.83 31.47 -9.56
N GLU A 23 -14.77 31.32 -10.88
CA GLU A 23 -15.75 30.57 -11.65
C GLU A 23 -15.53 29.07 -11.43
N SER A 24 -16.57 28.37 -10.98
CA SER A 24 -16.49 26.93 -10.80
C SER A 24 -16.30 26.27 -12.16
N VAL A 25 -15.09 25.81 -12.50
CA VAL A 25 -14.88 25.00 -13.71
C VAL A 25 -15.80 23.77 -13.70
N TYR A 26 -16.11 23.26 -12.51
CA TYR A 26 -17.08 22.19 -12.32
C TYR A 26 -18.52 22.60 -12.62
N SER A 27 -18.89 23.89 -12.62
CA SER A 27 -20.19 24.33 -13.15
C SER A 27 -20.22 24.33 -14.67
N VAL A 28 -19.08 24.52 -15.33
CA VAL A 28 -19.00 24.53 -16.81
C VAL A 28 -19.11 23.13 -17.40
N LEU A 29 -18.81 22.07 -16.64
CA LEU A 29 -19.00 20.68 -17.06
C LEU A 29 -20.27 20.03 -16.46
N ARG A 30 -21.14 20.79 -15.76
CA ARG A 30 -22.41 20.23 -15.22
C ARG A 30 -23.38 19.75 -16.30
N HIS A 31 -23.25 20.26 -17.53
CA HIS A 31 -24.08 19.78 -18.63
C HIS A 31 -23.69 18.36 -19.05
N VAL A 32 -22.47 17.91 -18.76
CA VAL A 32 -22.02 16.55 -19.07
C VAL A 32 -22.87 15.54 -18.31
N ASP A 33 -23.06 15.74 -17.00
CA ASP A 33 -23.89 14.85 -16.19
C ASP A 33 -25.34 14.84 -16.68
N ASN A 34 -25.84 15.99 -17.17
CA ASN A 34 -27.21 16.18 -17.65
C ASN A 34 -27.38 15.93 -19.16
N ASP A 35 -26.35 15.44 -19.85
CA ASP A 35 -26.38 15.31 -21.31
C ASP A 35 -27.42 14.27 -21.74
N PRO A 36 -28.20 14.51 -22.81
CA PRO A 36 -29.17 13.55 -23.33
C PRO A 36 -28.59 12.16 -23.63
N VAL A 37 -27.29 12.05 -23.95
CA VAL A 37 -26.58 10.78 -24.16
C VAL A 37 -26.62 9.88 -22.92
N PHE A 38 -26.75 10.45 -21.72
CA PHE A 38 -26.82 9.72 -20.45
C PHE A 38 -28.21 9.70 -19.83
N ASN A 39 -29.26 9.99 -20.61
CA ASN A 39 -30.62 9.96 -20.12
C ASN A 39 -30.98 8.58 -19.53
N GLY A 40 -31.56 8.56 -18.34
CA GLY A 40 -31.90 7.34 -17.59
C GLY A 40 -30.74 6.68 -16.84
N ALA A 41 -29.51 7.14 -17.04
CA ALA A 41 -28.34 6.72 -16.25
C ALA A 41 -28.04 7.67 -15.08
N GLN A 42 -28.61 8.87 -15.14
CA GLN A 42 -28.47 9.89 -14.12
C GLN A 42 -29.09 9.43 -12.81
N ARG A 43 -28.40 9.72 -11.71
CA ARG A 43 -28.95 9.55 -10.37
C ARG A 43 -30.00 10.64 -10.12
N SER A 44 -31.13 10.25 -9.56
CA SER A 44 -32.10 11.18 -8.99
C SER A 44 -31.42 12.18 -8.04
N GLY A 45 -31.85 13.44 -8.08
CA GLY A 45 -31.38 14.46 -7.17
C GLY A 45 -31.62 14.10 -5.69
N PRO A 46 -31.05 14.86 -4.74
CA PRO A 46 -31.13 14.55 -3.31
C PRO A 46 -32.56 14.46 -2.76
N THR A 47 -33.50 15.15 -3.41
CA THR A 47 -34.93 15.22 -3.04
C THR A 47 -35.85 14.50 -4.02
N ASP A 48 -35.31 13.94 -5.10
CA ASP A 48 -36.10 13.30 -6.15
C ASP A 48 -36.36 11.84 -5.78
N ALA A 49 -37.48 11.30 -6.24
CA ALA A 49 -37.75 9.88 -6.11
C ALA A 49 -36.62 9.07 -6.78
N PRO A 50 -36.08 8.02 -6.13
CA PRO A 50 -35.05 7.18 -6.74
C PRO A 50 -35.56 6.62 -8.07
N ASN A 51 -34.75 6.73 -9.13
CA ASN A 51 -35.06 6.11 -10.40
C ASN A 51 -35.14 4.59 -10.18
N PRO A 52 -36.32 3.97 -10.39
CA PRO A 52 -36.52 2.55 -10.09
C PRO A 52 -35.77 1.63 -11.05
N ASP A 53 -35.38 2.12 -12.24
CA ASP A 53 -34.67 1.34 -13.26
C ASP A 53 -33.53 2.18 -13.90
N PRO A 54 -32.42 2.37 -13.18
CA PRO A 54 -31.27 3.10 -13.71
C PRO A 54 -30.59 2.29 -14.81
N LYS A 55 -30.45 2.89 -16.00
CA LYS A 55 -29.78 2.25 -17.15
C LYS A 55 -28.29 2.56 -17.10
N PRO A 56 -27.41 1.60 -16.81
CA PRO A 56 -25.98 1.87 -16.80
C PRO A 56 -25.49 2.25 -18.21
N VAL A 57 -24.61 3.23 -18.27
CA VAL A 57 -23.94 3.64 -19.52
C VAL A 57 -22.70 2.79 -19.72
N ASP A 58 -22.44 2.42 -20.97
CA ASP A 58 -21.21 1.73 -21.32
C ASP A 58 -19.97 2.60 -21.00
N MET A 59 -18.97 1.98 -20.38
CA MET A 59 -17.76 2.68 -19.93
C MET A 59 -16.96 3.25 -21.10
N SER A 60 -16.99 2.60 -22.27
CA SER A 60 -16.27 3.10 -23.44
C SER A 60 -16.94 4.36 -24.01
N LEU A 61 -18.28 4.36 -24.07
CA LEU A 61 -19.08 5.53 -24.45
C LEU A 61 -18.83 6.71 -23.51
N PHE A 62 -18.91 6.49 -22.19
CA PHE A 62 -18.68 7.53 -21.20
C PHE A 62 -17.28 8.15 -21.33
N ARG A 63 -16.23 7.33 -21.49
CA ARG A 63 -14.85 7.81 -21.69
C ARG A 63 -14.70 8.63 -22.97
N ALA A 64 -15.30 8.17 -24.07
CA ALA A 64 -15.25 8.88 -25.35
C ALA A 64 -15.93 10.25 -25.25
N PHE A 65 -17.12 10.30 -24.65
CA PHE A 65 -17.88 11.54 -24.47
C PHE A 65 -17.14 12.55 -23.58
N ILE A 66 -16.62 12.12 -22.42
CA ILE A 66 -15.82 12.97 -21.54
C ILE A 66 -14.58 13.52 -22.27
N GLY A 67 -13.89 12.68 -23.06
CA GLY A 67 -12.75 13.10 -23.86
C GLY A 67 -13.12 14.20 -24.86
N GLN A 68 -14.27 14.06 -25.55
CA GLN A 68 -14.77 15.06 -26.48
C GLN A 68 -15.12 16.38 -25.76
N GLU A 69 -15.77 16.32 -24.61
CA GLU A 69 -16.17 17.52 -23.86
C GLU A 69 -14.96 18.26 -23.27
N ILE A 70 -13.93 17.54 -22.82
CA ILE A 70 -12.65 18.15 -22.43
C ILE A 70 -12.01 18.87 -23.63
N ALA A 71 -11.95 18.22 -24.79
CA ALA A 71 -11.39 18.83 -26.01
C ALA A 71 -12.19 20.08 -26.42
N ARG A 72 -13.52 20.01 -26.38
CA ARG A 72 -14.42 21.14 -26.67
C ARG A 72 -14.22 22.29 -25.69
N PHE A 73 -14.11 21.98 -24.39
CA PHE A 73 -13.87 22.98 -23.34
C PHE A 73 -12.52 23.69 -23.53
N ASN A 74 -11.48 22.94 -23.92
CA ASN A 74 -10.16 23.51 -24.19
C ASN A 74 -10.12 24.36 -25.46
N ALA A 75 -10.84 23.95 -26.51
CA ALA A 75 -10.95 24.67 -27.77
C ALA A 75 -11.83 25.93 -27.71
N ASN A 76 -12.65 26.10 -26.67
CA ASN A 76 -13.53 27.26 -26.52
C ASN A 76 -12.72 28.57 -26.36
N ARG A 77 -12.93 29.51 -27.29
CA ARG A 77 -12.31 30.84 -27.33
C ARG A 77 -13.08 31.91 -26.54
N ASP A 78 -14.34 31.65 -26.20
CA ASP A 78 -15.16 32.55 -25.38
C ASP A 78 -14.99 32.21 -23.90
N THR A 79 -13.80 32.52 -23.37
CA THR A 79 -13.43 32.24 -21.98
C THR A 79 -13.04 33.52 -21.26
N ARG A 80 -13.54 33.67 -20.02
CA ARG A 80 -13.19 34.77 -19.12
C ARG A 80 -12.11 34.37 -18.10
N ALA A 81 -11.51 33.19 -18.27
CA ALA A 81 -10.47 32.71 -17.39
C ALA A 81 -9.24 33.63 -17.41
N MET A 82 -8.72 33.95 -16.22
CA MET A 82 -7.54 34.80 -16.06
C MET A 82 -6.32 34.17 -16.74
N GLY A 83 -5.52 35.00 -17.43
CA GLY A 83 -4.28 34.58 -18.10
C GLY A 83 -4.44 34.13 -19.55
N ILE A 84 -5.67 34.00 -20.05
CA ILE A 84 -6.00 33.74 -21.46
C ILE A 84 -6.25 35.08 -22.16
N LYS A 85 -5.67 35.30 -23.33
CA LYS A 85 -5.87 36.54 -24.11
C LYS A 85 -7.22 36.50 -24.84
N LYS A 86 -7.75 37.69 -25.16
CA LYS A 86 -8.99 37.80 -25.95
C LYS A 86 -8.84 37.05 -27.29
N GLY A 87 -9.76 36.13 -27.57
CA GLY A 87 -9.76 35.32 -28.79
C GLY A 87 -8.87 34.07 -28.75
N GLU A 88 -8.11 33.86 -27.67
CA GLU A 88 -7.27 32.68 -27.45
C GLU A 88 -8.08 31.57 -26.76
N ASN A 89 -7.80 30.31 -27.12
CA ASN A 89 -8.35 29.16 -26.39
C ASN A 89 -7.38 28.67 -25.28
N ARG A 90 -7.76 27.63 -24.53
CA ARG A 90 -6.93 27.16 -23.40
C ARG A 90 -5.65 26.46 -23.86
N ASP A 91 -5.70 25.75 -24.98
CA ASP A 91 -4.55 25.04 -25.54
C ASP A 91 -3.49 26.03 -26.04
N GLU A 92 -3.92 27.05 -26.80
CA GLU A 92 -3.07 28.15 -27.27
C GLU A 92 -2.44 28.91 -26.10
N ALA A 93 -3.24 29.22 -25.06
CA ALA A 93 -2.73 29.85 -23.85
C ALA A 93 -1.71 28.96 -23.12
N PHE A 94 -1.95 27.65 -23.02
CA PHE A 94 -1.03 26.72 -22.41
C PHE A 94 0.29 26.65 -23.17
N GLU A 95 0.27 26.52 -24.50
CA GLU A 95 1.46 26.53 -25.34
C GLU A 95 2.26 27.82 -25.18
N ARG A 96 1.59 28.97 -25.23
CA ARG A 96 2.23 30.28 -25.02
C ARG A 96 2.87 30.41 -23.65
N ILE A 97 2.18 30.00 -22.58
CA ILE A 97 2.64 30.14 -21.19
C ILE A 97 3.72 29.11 -20.84
N SER A 98 3.67 27.94 -21.47
CA SER A 98 4.66 26.86 -21.29
C SER A 98 5.94 27.09 -22.10
N LYS A 99 5.88 27.88 -23.18
CA LYS A 99 7.05 28.22 -23.99
C LYS A 99 8.16 28.83 -23.12
N GLY A 100 9.36 28.26 -23.23
CA GLY A 100 10.54 28.71 -22.46
C GLY A 100 10.60 28.20 -21.02
N ARG A 101 9.61 27.44 -20.55
CA ARG A 101 9.71 26.78 -19.24
C ARG A 101 10.68 25.60 -19.32
N ILE A 102 11.64 25.57 -18.38
CA ILE A 102 12.51 24.42 -18.20
C ILE A 102 11.71 23.31 -17.52
N TYR A 103 11.56 22.18 -18.20
CA TYR A 103 10.97 20.97 -17.62
C TYR A 103 11.97 19.82 -17.70
N ARG A 104 11.82 18.85 -16.79
CA ARG A 104 12.59 17.60 -16.80
C ARG A 104 11.63 16.47 -17.17
N PRO A 105 11.92 15.67 -18.22
CA PRO A 105 11.05 14.56 -18.57
C PRO A 105 11.02 13.55 -17.42
N VAL A 106 9.84 12.96 -17.20
CA VAL A 106 9.66 11.92 -16.19
C VAL A 106 10.42 10.67 -16.63
N THR A 107 11.25 10.12 -15.74
CA THR A 107 11.98 8.88 -16.04
C THR A 107 11.04 7.67 -15.99
N PRO A 108 11.32 6.57 -16.72
CA PRO A 108 10.49 5.37 -16.69
C PRO A 108 10.29 4.80 -15.28
N LEU A 109 11.32 4.90 -14.42
CA LEU A 109 11.27 4.47 -13.02
C LEU A 109 10.28 5.31 -12.20
N ILE A 110 10.32 6.64 -12.34
CA ILE A 110 9.38 7.54 -11.66
C ILE A 110 7.95 7.22 -12.12
N HIS A 111 7.75 7.12 -13.43
CA HIS A 111 6.44 6.81 -14.02
C HIS A 111 5.87 5.51 -13.46
N ARG A 112 6.69 4.44 -13.39
CA ARG A 112 6.27 3.16 -12.79
C ARG A 112 5.97 3.28 -11.30
N SER A 113 6.82 3.96 -10.53
CA SER A 113 6.65 4.12 -9.09
C SER A 113 5.35 4.85 -8.69
N VAL A 114 4.89 5.79 -9.52
CA VAL A 114 3.63 6.53 -9.28
C VAL A 114 2.40 5.66 -9.58
N ARG A 115 2.50 4.76 -10.57
CA ARG A 115 1.42 3.84 -10.95
C ARG A 115 1.37 2.59 -10.07
N ALA A 116 2.46 2.29 -9.37
CA ALA A 116 2.57 1.10 -8.56
C ALA A 116 1.69 1.17 -7.31
N TYR A 117 0.95 0.10 -7.06
CA TYR A 117 0.32 -0.19 -5.78
C TYR A 117 1.31 -0.99 -4.93
N PHE A 118 1.54 -0.56 -3.69
CA PHE A 118 2.55 -1.16 -2.83
C PHE A 118 1.95 -2.11 -1.79
N LYS A 119 2.52 -3.31 -1.67
CA LYS A 119 2.15 -4.32 -0.67
C LYS A 119 3.38 -4.86 0.04
N LEU A 120 3.25 -5.15 1.34
CA LEU A 120 4.26 -5.91 2.08
C LEU A 120 4.05 -7.39 1.83
N VAL A 121 5.09 -8.07 1.35
CA VAL A 121 5.05 -9.49 0.98
C VAL A 121 6.27 -10.19 1.53
N LEU A 122 6.07 -11.40 2.05
CA LEU A 122 7.15 -12.27 2.50
C LEU A 122 7.86 -12.89 1.30
N VAL A 123 9.19 -12.83 1.26
CA VAL A 123 9.98 -13.55 0.26
C VAL A 123 10.03 -15.03 0.64
N SER A 124 9.61 -15.88 -0.27
CA SER A 124 9.68 -17.33 -0.10
C SER A 124 11.12 -17.85 -0.05
N GLN A 125 11.31 -19.05 0.49
CA GLN A 125 12.61 -19.73 0.57
C GLN A 125 13.26 -19.99 -0.80
N VAL A 126 12.48 -19.92 -1.88
CA VAL A 126 12.95 -20.05 -3.25
C VAL A 126 13.27 -18.71 -3.92
N GLY A 127 13.19 -17.59 -3.18
CA GLY A 127 13.50 -16.25 -3.71
C GLY A 127 12.38 -15.63 -4.54
N GLN A 128 11.14 -16.10 -4.37
CA GLN A 128 9.96 -15.57 -5.08
C GLN A 128 9.02 -14.84 -4.13
N VAL A 129 8.20 -13.94 -4.65
CA VAL A 129 7.08 -13.32 -3.93
C VAL A 129 5.76 -13.76 -4.55
N ARG A 130 4.74 -13.97 -3.71
CA ARG A 130 3.41 -14.41 -4.14
C ARG A 130 2.34 -13.55 -3.47
N PHE A 131 1.45 -12.97 -4.28
CA PHE A 131 0.31 -12.17 -3.81
C PHE A 131 -0.75 -12.10 -4.91
N ASP A 132 -2.01 -11.86 -4.55
CA ASP A 132 -3.14 -11.73 -5.49
C ASP A 132 -3.20 -12.84 -6.57
N GLY A 133 -2.79 -14.06 -6.22
CA GLY A 133 -2.75 -15.20 -7.14
C GLY A 133 -1.58 -15.23 -8.14
N GLY A 134 -0.76 -14.18 -8.23
CA GLY A 134 0.46 -14.15 -9.05
C GLY A 134 1.72 -14.61 -8.30
N THR A 135 2.76 -14.91 -9.07
CA THR A 135 4.10 -15.23 -8.57
C THR A 135 5.09 -14.34 -9.31
N TRP A 136 6.00 -13.68 -8.60
CA TRP A 136 7.05 -12.87 -9.20
C TRP A 136 8.42 -13.30 -8.70
N GLY A 137 9.42 -13.19 -9.58
CA GLY A 137 10.78 -13.65 -9.37
C GLY A 137 11.08 -14.89 -10.18
N ASP A 138 11.88 -14.72 -11.22
CA ASP A 138 12.43 -15.75 -12.09
C ASP A 138 13.90 -16.01 -11.76
N GLU A 139 14.57 -16.89 -12.52
CA GLU A 139 15.99 -17.21 -12.33
C GLU A 139 16.89 -15.96 -12.32
N THR A 140 16.57 -14.94 -13.12
CA THR A 140 17.40 -13.73 -13.26
C THR A 140 17.43 -12.89 -11.98
N THR A 141 16.36 -12.93 -11.20
CA THR A 141 16.18 -12.15 -9.97
C THR A 141 16.31 -12.99 -8.71
N GLN A 142 16.28 -14.32 -8.86
CA GLN A 142 16.25 -15.28 -7.77
C GLN A 142 17.41 -15.13 -6.79
N THR A 143 18.65 -15.08 -7.28
CA THR A 143 19.86 -15.03 -6.44
C THR A 143 19.87 -13.83 -5.50
N GLY A 144 19.42 -12.67 -5.96
CA GLY A 144 19.36 -11.48 -5.11
C GLY A 144 18.15 -11.50 -4.18
N MET A 145 17.02 -12.05 -4.61
CA MET A 145 15.84 -12.21 -3.74
C MET A 145 16.08 -13.23 -2.61
N LEU A 146 16.87 -14.28 -2.83
CA LEU A 146 17.21 -15.27 -1.82
C LEU A 146 17.95 -14.68 -0.61
N ARG A 147 18.67 -13.56 -0.76
CA ARG A 147 19.27 -12.81 0.37
C ARG A 147 18.23 -12.24 1.35
N HIS A 148 17.00 -12.13 0.88
CA HIS A 148 15.85 -11.64 1.63
C HIS A 148 14.85 -12.77 1.93
N ALA A 149 15.20 -14.03 1.70
CA ALA A 149 14.35 -15.18 2.00
C ALA A 149 13.90 -15.16 3.48
N GLY A 150 12.60 -15.37 3.71
CA GLY A 150 12.00 -15.30 5.05
C GLY A 150 11.84 -13.89 5.62
N LYS A 151 12.22 -12.84 4.88
CA LYS A 151 12.01 -11.43 5.26
C LYS A 151 10.89 -10.80 4.44
N GLN A 152 10.29 -9.75 4.97
CA GLN A 152 9.31 -8.93 4.27
C GLN A 152 10.00 -7.88 3.39
N VAL A 153 9.49 -7.76 2.16
CA VAL A 153 9.85 -6.73 1.19
C VAL A 153 8.61 -5.95 0.78
N LEU A 154 8.79 -4.70 0.35
CA LEU A 154 7.72 -3.87 -0.18
C LEU A 154 7.70 -4.00 -1.70
N VAL A 155 6.63 -4.59 -2.24
CA VAL A 155 6.45 -4.85 -3.67
C VAL A 155 5.48 -3.84 -4.27
N GLY A 156 5.93 -3.12 -5.30
CA GLY A 156 5.11 -2.21 -6.10
C GLY A 156 4.70 -2.87 -7.41
N PHE A 157 3.40 -3.00 -7.70
CA PHE A 157 2.90 -3.62 -8.94
C PHE A 157 1.81 -2.76 -9.59
N ASP A 158 1.56 -2.95 -10.89
CA ASP A 158 0.46 -2.24 -11.59
C ASP A 158 -0.86 -3.02 -11.41
N PRO A 159 -1.86 -2.49 -10.67
CA PRO A 159 -3.12 -3.19 -10.45
C PRO A 159 -3.95 -3.34 -11.72
N GLN A 160 -3.67 -2.56 -12.78
CA GLN A 160 -4.33 -2.67 -14.07
C GLN A 160 -3.64 -3.66 -15.01
N ASN A 161 -2.40 -4.07 -14.70
CA ASN A 161 -1.62 -4.98 -15.53
C ASN A 161 -0.72 -5.88 -14.67
N TYR A 162 -1.28 -7.00 -14.23
CA TYR A 162 -0.55 -7.99 -13.43
C TYR A 162 0.59 -8.68 -14.17
N SER A 163 0.60 -8.69 -15.51
CA SER A 163 1.68 -9.26 -16.30
C SER A 163 2.93 -8.36 -16.33
N ALA A 164 2.82 -7.10 -15.90
CA ALA A 164 3.98 -6.21 -15.83
C ALA A 164 4.96 -6.64 -14.71
N PRO A 165 6.27 -6.42 -14.89
CA PRO A 165 7.25 -6.63 -13.83
C PRO A 165 6.96 -5.74 -12.61
N ALA A 166 7.10 -6.30 -11.41
CA ALA A 166 6.95 -5.58 -10.16
C ALA A 166 8.25 -4.85 -9.77
N MET A 167 8.16 -3.86 -8.89
CA MET A 167 9.29 -3.22 -8.23
C MET A 167 9.43 -3.76 -6.81
N VAL A 168 10.65 -3.89 -6.30
CA VAL A 168 10.89 -4.41 -4.94
C VAL A 168 11.77 -3.45 -4.16
N TYR A 169 11.32 -3.10 -2.96
CA TYR A 169 12.07 -2.29 -2.00
C TYR A 169 12.34 -3.09 -0.72
N GLY A 170 13.51 -2.88 -0.13
CA GLY A 170 13.83 -3.44 1.18
C GLY A 170 12.95 -2.80 2.26
N TRP A 171 12.46 -3.60 3.20
CA TRP A 171 11.58 -3.12 4.26
C TRP A 171 12.08 -3.50 5.66
N GLU A 172 12.28 -4.79 5.89
CA GLU A 172 12.62 -5.32 7.21
C GLU A 172 14.10 -5.11 7.58
N ASP A 173 15.00 -5.33 6.63
CA ASP A 173 16.45 -5.22 6.86
C ASP A 173 16.90 -3.75 6.98
N PRO A 174 17.46 -3.30 8.12
CA PRO A 174 17.87 -1.92 8.32
C PRO A 174 18.84 -1.40 7.25
N LYS A 175 19.71 -2.25 6.70
CA LYS A 175 20.67 -1.88 5.66
C LYS A 175 19.99 -1.50 4.34
N TRP A 176 18.82 -2.09 4.08
CA TRP A 176 18.10 -2.01 2.83
C TRP A 176 16.75 -1.30 2.93
N LYS A 177 16.35 -0.87 4.13
CA LYS A 177 15.06 -0.24 4.39
C LYS A 177 14.85 0.99 3.49
N GLY A 178 13.78 0.96 2.69
CA GLY A 178 13.42 2.01 1.74
C GLY A 178 14.27 2.07 0.47
N LYS A 179 15.27 1.18 0.30
CA LYS A 179 16.10 1.13 -0.92
C LYS A 179 15.43 0.25 -1.97
N LEU A 180 15.53 0.68 -3.22
CA LEU A 180 15.13 -0.15 -4.36
C LEU A 180 16.11 -1.32 -4.49
N LEU A 181 15.60 -2.54 -4.38
CA LEU A 181 16.34 -3.78 -4.57
C LEU A 181 16.29 -4.21 -6.04
N PHE A 182 15.10 -4.15 -6.64
CA PHE A 182 14.85 -4.52 -8.03
C PHE A 182 13.88 -3.52 -8.67
N ASP A 183 14.26 -2.99 -9.83
CA ASP A 183 13.41 -2.14 -10.67
C ASP A 183 12.41 -2.95 -11.51
N ALA A 184 12.75 -4.20 -11.82
CA ALA A 184 11.92 -5.16 -12.51
C ALA A 184 12.08 -6.56 -11.90
N LEU A 185 11.03 -7.04 -11.24
CA LEU A 185 10.84 -8.41 -10.79
C LEU A 185 9.80 -9.07 -11.73
N PRO A 186 10.22 -9.95 -12.64
CA PRO A 186 9.33 -10.53 -13.65
C PRO A 186 8.18 -11.33 -13.03
N ASN A 187 7.01 -11.30 -13.67
CA ASN A 187 5.91 -12.20 -13.34
C ASN A 187 6.20 -13.58 -13.93
N VAL A 188 6.08 -14.62 -13.10
CA VAL A 188 6.16 -16.01 -13.52
C VAL A 188 4.76 -16.46 -13.93
N GLU A 189 4.53 -16.52 -15.24
CA GLU A 189 3.27 -16.99 -15.80
C GLU A 189 2.95 -18.41 -15.32
N LYS A 190 1.80 -18.58 -14.67
CA LYS A 190 1.28 -19.90 -14.35
C LYS A 190 0.84 -20.57 -15.65
N ALA A 191 1.24 -21.82 -15.82
CA ALA A 191 0.77 -22.63 -16.94
C ALA A 191 -0.76 -22.70 -16.96
N ARG A 192 -1.37 -22.31 -18.09
CA ARG A 192 -2.79 -22.55 -18.33
C ARG A 192 -3.00 -24.06 -18.50
N HIS A 193 -4.07 -24.60 -17.91
CA HIS A 193 -4.33 -26.04 -17.86
C HIS A 193 -4.37 -26.69 -19.27
N ASN A 194 -4.79 -25.94 -20.28
CA ASN A 194 -4.98 -26.43 -21.66
C ASN A 194 -3.87 -26.00 -22.64
N ASP A 195 -2.75 -25.45 -22.16
CA ASP A 195 -1.62 -25.04 -23.01
C ASP A 195 -0.36 -25.81 -22.63
N GLU A 196 0.00 -26.77 -23.48
CA GLU A 196 1.15 -27.64 -23.28
C GLU A 196 2.48 -26.87 -23.33
N THR A 197 2.54 -25.78 -24.11
CA THR A 197 3.74 -24.95 -24.21
C THR A 197 3.98 -24.16 -22.91
N SER A 198 2.93 -23.56 -22.36
CA SER A 198 2.97 -22.92 -21.05
C SER A 198 3.29 -23.90 -19.92
N ARG A 199 2.78 -25.14 -19.98
CA ARG A 199 3.10 -26.19 -19.01
C ARG A 199 4.57 -26.59 -19.03
N ARG A 200 5.16 -26.76 -20.22
CA ARG A 200 6.59 -27.05 -20.37
C ARG A 200 7.47 -25.90 -19.85
N ARG A 201 7.10 -24.64 -20.12
CA ARG A 201 7.79 -23.45 -19.59
C ARG A 201 7.74 -23.41 -18.07
N ALA A 202 6.57 -23.58 -17.46
CA ALA A 202 6.43 -23.59 -16.01
C ALA A 202 7.23 -24.71 -15.33
N ILE A 203 7.26 -25.93 -15.91
CA ILE A 203 8.08 -27.04 -15.39
C ILE A 203 9.57 -26.72 -15.50
N THR A 204 9.99 -26.10 -16.61
CA THR A 204 11.39 -25.71 -16.83
C THR A 204 11.81 -24.65 -15.83
N GLU A 205 10.98 -23.64 -15.62
CA GLU A 205 11.20 -22.59 -14.62
C GLU A 205 11.21 -23.15 -13.20
N ASP A 206 10.30 -24.06 -12.85
CA ASP A 206 10.30 -24.71 -11.52
C ASP A 206 11.60 -25.50 -11.28
N ARG A 207 12.07 -26.25 -12.29
CA ARG A 207 13.35 -26.97 -12.23
C ARG A 207 14.53 -26.01 -12.07
N ARG A 208 14.56 -24.90 -12.82
CA ARG A 208 15.59 -23.85 -12.71
C ARG A 208 15.59 -23.21 -11.34
N THR A 209 14.42 -22.82 -10.86
CA THR A 209 14.21 -22.22 -9.53
C THR A 209 14.71 -23.16 -8.43
N LYS A 210 14.38 -24.45 -8.50
CA LYS A 210 14.87 -25.45 -7.54
C LYS A 210 16.38 -25.63 -7.59
N ALA A 211 16.98 -25.68 -8.80
CA ALA A 211 18.42 -25.79 -8.97
C ALA A 211 19.17 -24.55 -8.44
N GLY A 212 18.63 -23.34 -8.65
CA GLY A 212 19.17 -22.10 -8.10
C GLY A 212 19.11 -22.06 -6.58
N THR A 213 17.99 -22.50 -5.99
CA THR A 213 17.80 -22.57 -4.53
C THR A 213 18.82 -23.52 -3.88
N ALA A 214 19.03 -24.70 -4.47
CA ALA A 214 19.99 -25.69 -3.96
C ALA A 214 21.44 -25.16 -3.94
N LYS A 215 21.80 -24.25 -4.86
CA LYS A 215 23.12 -23.60 -4.89
C LYS A 215 23.26 -22.49 -3.86
N TYR A 216 22.16 -21.87 -3.41
CA TYR A 216 22.20 -20.64 -2.63
C TYR A 216 21.96 -20.82 -1.14
N VAL A 217 21.50 -21.98 -0.64
CA VAL A 217 22.21 -22.65 0.47
C VAL A 217 22.95 -21.76 1.47
N PRO A 218 22.39 -20.73 2.15
CA PRO A 218 23.25 -19.87 2.96
C PRO A 218 23.75 -20.76 4.10
N THR A 219 25.06 -20.87 4.27
CA THR A 219 25.67 -21.71 5.31
C THR A 219 25.08 -21.36 6.70
N ASP A 220 24.79 -20.08 6.92
CA ASP A 220 24.11 -19.51 8.09
C ASP A 220 22.64 -20.01 8.26
N LEU A 221 21.92 -20.28 7.16
CA LEU A 221 20.55 -20.83 7.25
C LEU A 221 20.56 -22.31 7.63
N ALA A 222 21.55 -23.08 7.14
CA ALA A 222 21.74 -24.47 7.56
C ALA A 222 22.14 -24.54 9.04
N GLU A 223 23.06 -23.69 9.48
CA GLU A 223 23.47 -23.56 10.88
C GLU A 223 22.32 -23.10 11.79
N ARG A 224 21.49 -22.14 11.36
CA ARG A 224 20.28 -21.72 12.10
C ARG A 224 19.20 -22.80 12.15
N VAL A 225 19.03 -23.57 11.07
CA VAL A 225 18.07 -24.69 11.05
C VAL A 225 18.55 -25.84 11.93
N GLU A 226 19.85 -26.13 11.95
CA GLU A 226 20.44 -27.07 12.91
C GLU A 226 20.33 -26.56 14.35
N GLY A 227 20.58 -25.26 14.58
CA GLY A 227 20.37 -24.61 15.87
C GLY A 227 18.92 -24.74 16.34
N TRP A 228 17.93 -24.42 15.49
CA TRP A 228 16.51 -24.60 15.81
C TRP A 228 16.11 -26.07 16.01
N ARG A 229 16.68 -26.99 15.23
CA ARG A 229 16.44 -28.43 15.44
C ARG A 229 17.01 -28.89 16.77
N ALA A 230 18.21 -28.44 17.14
CA ALA A 230 18.82 -28.72 18.43
C ALA A 230 18.01 -28.11 19.58
N GLU A 231 17.49 -26.89 19.41
CA GLU A 231 16.63 -26.22 20.39
C GLU A 231 15.28 -26.94 20.57
N VAL A 232 14.64 -27.35 19.47
CA VAL A 232 13.39 -28.11 19.49
C VAL A 232 13.59 -29.49 20.10
N MET A 233 14.70 -30.16 19.79
CA MET A 233 15.04 -31.47 20.38
C MET A 233 15.46 -31.36 21.85
N ALA A 234 16.14 -30.28 22.25
CA ALA A 234 16.47 -30.01 23.66
C ALA A 234 15.22 -29.68 24.48
N ASN A 235 14.22 -29.04 23.87
CA ASN A 235 12.93 -28.71 24.48
C ASN A 235 11.87 -29.82 24.30
N ALA A 236 12.16 -30.88 23.53
CA ALA A 236 11.30 -32.04 23.31
C ALA A 236 11.29 -32.91 24.57
N GLY A 237 10.50 -32.50 25.56
CA GLY A 237 10.36 -33.18 26.85
C GLY A 237 9.97 -32.24 27.99
N GLN A 238 10.11 -30.92 27.79
CA GLN A 238 9.78 -29.90 28.81
C GLN A 238 8.51 -29.09 28.52
N ALA A 239 7.82 -29.34 27.40
CA ALA A 239 6.56 -28.67 27.13
C ALA A 239 5.47 -29.21 28.10
N PRO A 240 4.90 -28.39 29.01
CA PRO A 240 3.71 -28.80 29.72
C PRO A 240 2.62 -29.07 28.68
N LEU A 241 1.95 -30.22 28.81
CA LEU A 241 0.82 -30.57 27.96
C LEU A 241 -0.14 -29.37 27.90
N PRO A 242 -0.62 -28.96 26.72
CA PRO A 242 -1.59 -27.87 26.63
C PRO A 242 -2.80 -28.26 27.48
N VAL A 243 -3.12 -27.41 28.46
CA VAL A 243 -4.32 -27.57 29.27
C VAL A 243 -5.49 -27.61 28.28
N LYS A 244 -6.17 -28.75 28.21
CA LYS A 244 -7.36 -28.91 27.37
C LYS A 244 -8.32 -27.78 27.76
N PRO A 245 -8.77 -26.92 26.82
CA PRO A 245 -9.76 -25.92 27.16
C PRO A 245 -10.99 -26.66 27.70
N ILE A 246 -11.39 -26.36 28.93
CA ILE A 246 -12.70 -26.75 29.45
C ILE A 246 -13.69 -25.92 28.65
N VAL A 247 -14.21 -26.50 27.57
CA VAL A 247 -15.31 -25.92 26.82
C VAL A 247 -16.56 -26.07 27.68
N VAL A 248 -16.88 -25.05 28.47
CA VAL A 248 -18.22 -24.91 29.01
C VAL A 248 -19.10 -24.48 27.85
N GLN A 249 -19.96 -25.37 27.39
CA GLN A 249 -20.98 -25.05 26.41
C GLN A 249 -21.95 -24.05 27.07
N LEU A 250 -21.93 -22.79 26.61
CA LEU A 250 -22.90 -21.80 27.05
C LEU A 250 -24.29 -22.20 26.55
N ASP A 251 -25.22 -22.37 27.49
CA ASP A 251 -26.62 -22.61 27.19
C ASP A 251 -27.25 -21.32 26.63
N LEU A 252 -27.53 -21.31 25.32
CA LEU A 252 -28.06 -20.16 24.59
C LEU A 252 -29.60 -20.07 24.64
N ARG A 253 -30.27 -20.79 25.55
CA ARG A 253 -31.74 -20.80 25.67
C ARG A 253 -32.28 -20.26 26.99
N GLY A 254 -31.67 -19.22 27.56
CA GLY A 254 -32.20 -18.49 28.71
C GLY A 254 -32.18 -16.97 28.50
N PRO A 255 -33.12 -16.20 29.09
CA PRO A 255 -33.16 -14.75 28.93
C PRO A 255 -31.90 -14.13 29.55
N LEU A 256 -31.36 -13.11 28.88
CA LEU A 256 -30.17 -12.36 29.29
C LEU A 256 -30.35 -11.80 30.71
N SER A 257 -29.75 -12.46 31.69
CA SER A 257 -29.55 -11.87 33.02
C SER A 257 -28.38 -10.89 32.97
N PRO A 258 -28.49 -9.72 33.64
CA PRO A 258 -27.44 -8.72 33.64
C PRO A 258 -26.17 -9.24 34.32
N ALA A 259 -25.03 -8.82 33.78
CA ALA A 259 -23.69 -9.25 34.19
C ALA A 259 -23.47 -9.10 35.72
N PRO A 260 -22.84 -10.08 36.38
CA PRO A 260 -22.40 -9.90 37.76
C PRO A 260 -21.32 -8.82 37.83
N ALA A 261 -21.43 -8.00 38.88
CA ALA A 261 -20.59 -6.85 39.15
C ALA A 261 -19.09 -7.19 39.12
N LEU A 262 -18.32 -6.29 38.50
CA LEU A 262 -16.85 -6.26 38.53
C LEU A 262 -16.34 -6.48 39.95
N HIS A 263 -15.67 -7.59 40.15
CA HIS A 263 -14.90 -7.88 41.35
C HIS A 263 -13.80 -6.82 41.48
N GLN A 264 -13.86 -6.00 42.54
CA GLN A 264 -12.81 -5.05 42.88
C GLN A 264 -11.60 -5.80 43.44
N PRO A 265 -10.40 -5.70 42.84
CA PRO A 265 -9.19 -6.17 43.50
C PRO A 265 -8.71 -5.10 44.48
N ASN A 266 -9.06 -5.30 45.75
CA ASN A 266 -8.37 -4.70 46.90
C ASN A 266 -6.98 -5.35 47.02
N GLU A 267 -5.99 -4.86 46.27
CA GLU A 267 -4.56 -4.90 46.60
C GLU A 267 -3.79 -3.99 45.63
N PRO A 268 -2.94 -3.07 46.10
CA PRO A 268 -2.13 -2.23 45.21
C PRO A 268 -1.14 -3.11 44.44
N SER A 269 -1.27 -3.08 43.11
CA SER A 269 -0.39 -3.80 42.19
C SER A 269 1.09 -3.57 42.52
N GLN A 270 1.95 -4.56 42.26
CA GLN A 270 3.39 -4.48 42.53
C GLN A 270 4.05 -3.24 41.89
N ALA A 271 3.48 -2.71 40.80
CA ALA A 271 3.89 -1.46 40.18
C ALA A 271 3.65 -0.22 41.06
N ALA A 272 2.56 -0.19 41.84
CA ALA A 272 2.27 0.89 42.79
C ALA A 272 3.20 0.83 44.03
N LYS A 273 3.58 -0.37 44.47
CA LYS A 273 4.59 -0.56 45.53
C LYS A 273 5.99 -0.10 45.06
N LEU A 274 6.35 -0.38 43.80
CA LEU A 274 7.62 0.06 43.21
C LEU A 274 7.69 1.60 43.07
N LEU A 275 6.60 2.23 42.63
CA LEU A 275 6.51 3.69 42.49
C LEU A 275 6.54 4.43 43.84
N ALA A 276 5.98 3.83 44.90
CA ALA A 276 6.06 4.39 46.25
C ALA A 276 7.50 4.32 46.82
N LEU A 277 8.22 3.24 46.53
CA LEU A 277 9.63 3.06 46.94
C LEU A 277 10.55 4.07 46.24
N ILE A 278 10.37 4.29 44.93
CA ILE A 278 11.13 5.28 44.16
C ILE A 278 10.87 6.70 44.67
N ARG A 279 9.62 7.03 45.04
CA ARG A 279 9.29 8.36 45.59
C ARG A 279 9.83 8.58 47.01
N ALA A 280 9.93 7.53 47.83
CA ALA A 280 10.54 7.62 49.14
C ALA A 280 12.06 7.86 49.05
N GLU A 281 12.73 7.23 48.08
CA GLU A 281 14.17 7.37 47.86
C GLU A 281 14.58 8.76 47.31
N GLN A 282 13.67 9.44 46.59
CA GLN A 282 13.87 10.79 46.06
C GLN A 282 13.62 11.92 47.07
N ASN A 283 12.90 11.64 48.15
CA ASN A 283 12.50 12.63 49.16
C ASN A 283 13.31 12.52 50.47
N ASP A 284 14.40 11.76 50.51
CA ASP A 284 15.26 11.67 51.70
C ASP A 284 16.04 12.98 51.92
N PRO A 285 15.68 13.81 52.93
CA PRO A 285 16.25 15.13 53.13
C PRO A 285 17.71 15.08 53.64
N ASN A 286 18.25 13.90 53.93
CA ASN A 286 19.63 13.72 54.41
C ASN A 286 20.67 13.54 53.29
N ARG A 287 20.25 13.45 52.01
CA ARG A 287 21.19 13.25 50.89
C ARG A 287 21.81 14.56 50.36
N ALA A 288 21.32 15.72 50.80
CA ALA A 288 21.78 17.04 50.35
C ALA A 288 23.03 17.59 51.08
N ALA A 289 23.66 16.81 51.97
CA ALA A 289 24.77 17.29 52.81
C ALA A 289 26.09 16.52 52.67
N SER A 290 26.29 15.68 51.65
CA SER A 290 27.59 14.98 51.45
C SER A 290 28.12 15.09 50.02
N GLY A 291 29.15 15.92 49.83
CA GLY A 291 30.04 15.93 48.66
C GLY A 291 29.83 17.15 47.77
N GLY A 292 30.64 18.21 47.83
CA GLY A 292 32.01 18.32 48.30
C GLY A 292 32.85 18.90 47.16
N ASN A 293 33.44 20.07 47.41
CA ASN A 293 34.40 20.79 46.57
C ASN A 293 35.31 19.89 45.73
N ARG A 294 35.41 20.20 44.43
CA ARG A 294 36.66 20.50 43.70
C ARG A 294 36.37 20.97 42.29
#